data_AF-A0AAD3HBK8-F1
#
_entry.id   AF-A0AAD3HBK8-F1
#
_cell.length_a   1.000
_cell.length_b   1.000
_cell.length_c   1.000
_cell.angle_alpha   90.00
_cell.angle_beta   90.00
_cell.angle_gamma   90.00
#
_symmetry.space_group_name_H-M   'P 1'
#
loop_
_entity.id
_entity.type
_entity.pdbx_description
1 polymer ?
#
loop_
_entity_poly.entity_id
_entity_poly.type
_entity_poly.pdbx_seq_one_letter_code
_entity_poly.pdbx_strand_id
1 'polypeptide(L)'
;MSDPENYDDDFYEEDDFEEEEYSQDSCAYSLDESTEEIIQDAVNDENDVDNKETKTIPIDREEVENDENAVEDRETKIIPTDLDEEELHQRLYESSKRLVNEGEKNVSLAHSLDEARDLLRKREADMKEMRLILLEGINGGTSNINDFENISLPQLMRIRLQEYQDFGDPNLLNMSFFSKKSSCQKNDFDTSFYSKKSLDGDASIVSNARECQCDRLRQEIHKMSQRSRRDREQKYKLQSQIEEEKGKIEALSSHIEKLMIHLKHEAITKAKALNERSRFRKEIESLKEQNRLLTKKNARKDQAIQDLKDGSKVLEDQLTLMDDKYMDLRMKLDWGRNQTEKVLREKTEEIKDLRLQILAAEKDHSALLKKLENKGERKVSNSNKYSLKRVGKLPMKNKHTIVPKNAAVT
;
A
#
# COMPACT_ATOMS: atom_id res chain seq x y z
N MET A 1 -28.46 -18.93 -33.25
CA MET A 1 -27.71 -20.20 -33.35
C MET A 1 -26.25 -19.85 -33.30
N SER A 2 -25.72 -19.79 -32.09
CA SER A 2 -24.32 -19.54 -31.77
C SER A 2 -24.07 -20.33 -30.49
N ASP A 3 -23.07 -21.19 -30.54
CA ASP A 3 -22.83 -22.32 -29.63
C ASP A 3 -22.55 -21.89 -28.18
N PRO A 4 -23.01 -22.66 -27.17
CA PRO A 4 -22.60 -22.47 -25.80
C PRO A 4 -21.24 -23.14 -25.54
N GLU A 5 -20.36 -22.35 -24.96
CA GLU A 5 -18.99 -22.65 -24.61
C GLU A 5 -18.87 -23.86 -23.68
N ASN A 6 -17.90 -24.68 -24.05
CA ASN A 6 -17.38 -25.85 -23.37
C ASN A 6 -16.69 -25.41 -22.08
N TYR A 7 -17.28 -25.73 -20.91
CA TYR A 7 -16.58 -25.65 -19.63
C TYR A 7 -15.69 -26.89 -19.53
N ASP A 8 -14.40 -26.70 -19.78
CA ASP A 8 -13.39 -27.68 -19.39
C ASP A 8 -13.29 -27.67 -17.85
N ASP A 9 -13.67 -28.81 -17.27
CA ASP A 9 -13.48 -29.17 -15.87
C ASP A 9 -12.00 -29.10 -15.52
N ASP A 10 -11.59 -28.03 -14.84
CA ASP A 10 -10.31 -27.96 -14.15
C ASP A 10 -10.34 -28.94 -12.96
N PHE A 11 -9.82 -30.11 -13.28
CA PHE A 11 -9.35 -31.19 -12.42
C PHE A 11 -8.52 -30.63 -11.26
N TYR A 12 -9.10 -30.58 -10.05
CA TYR A 12 -8.36 -30.33 -8.82
C TYR A 12 -7.53 -31.58 -8.51
N GLU A 13 -6.22 -31.51 -8.76
CA GLU A 13 -5.25 -32.44 -8.17
C GLU A 13 -5.31 -32.27 -6.64
N GLU A 14 -5.77 -33.32 -5.97
CA GLU A 14 -5.66 -33.46 -4.52
C GLU A 14 -4.18 -33.50 -4.16
N ASP A 15 -3.65 -32.37 -3.66
CA ASP A 15 -2.34 -32.33 -3.03
C ASP A 15 -2.36 -33.26 -1.82
N ASP A 16 -1.77 -34.44 -1.98
CA ASP A 16 -1.39 -35.39 -0.94
C ASP A 16 -0.53 -34.66 0.11
N PHE A 17 -1.19 -34.23 1.18
CA PHE A 17 -0.56 -33.62 2.35
C PHE A 17 0.17 -34.73 3.11
N GLU A 18 1.43 -34.98 2.76
CA GLU A 18 2.31 -35.86 3.52
C GLU A 18 2.38 -35.36 4.98
N GLU A 19 1.82 -36.15 5.89
CA GLU A 19 1.97 -35.97 7.34
C GLU A 19 3.46 -36.14 7.70
N GLU A 20 4.20 -35.03 7.72
CA GLU A 20 5.51 -34.98 8.38
C GLU A 20 5.31 -35.24 9.89
N GLU A 21 5.53 -36.48 10.30
CA GLU A 21 5.74 -36.88 11.69
C GLU A 21 6.81 -35.98 12.32
N TYR A 22 6.36 -35.02 13.15
CA TYR A 22 7.23 -34.25 14.03
C TYR A 22 7.84 -35.20 15.07
N SER A 23 9.03 -35.71 14.76
CA SER A 23 9.93 -36.33 15.74
C SER A 23 10.12 -35.36 16.91
N GLN A 24 9.66 -35.75 18.09
CA GLN A 24 9.98 -35.11 19.37
C GLN A 24 11.44 -35.40 19.73
N ASP A 25 12.37 -34.96 18.89
CA ASP A 25 13.76 -34.89 19.29
C ASP A 25 13.93 -33.67 20.19
N SER A 26 14.24 -33.99 21.44
CA SER A 26 14.71 -33.13 22.50
C SER A 26 15.92 -32.30 22.05
N CYS A 27 15.67 -31.24 21.29
CA CYS A 27 16.64 -30.17 21.05
C CYS A 27 16.75 -29.34 22.32
N ALA A 28 17.67 -29.75 23.20
CA ALA A 28 18.24 -28.84 24.18
C ALA A 28 18.86 -27.67 23.40
N TYR A 29 18.10 -26.58 23.28
CA TYR A 29 18.56 -25.32 22.71
C TYR A 29 19.66 -24.79 23.65
N SER A 30 20.91 -25.12 23.33
CA SER A 30 22.05 -24.30 23.74
C SER A 30 21.85 -22.94 23.08
N LEU A 31 21.42 -21.94 23.86
CA LEU A 31 21.42 -20.55 23.43
C LEU A 31 22.84 -20.23 22.97
N ASP A 32 22.98 -20.07 21.66
CA ASP A 32 24.23 -19.68 21.03
C ASP A 32 24.61 -18.29 21.57
N GLU A 33 25.86 -18.12 22.00
CA GLU A 33 26.40 -16.88 22.61
C GLU A 33 26.16 -15.63 21.73
N SER A 34 25.89 -15.82 20.43
CA SER A 34 25.51 -14.76 19.49
C SER A 34 24.17 -14.08 19.79
N THR A 35 23.25 -14.75 20.49
CA THR A 35 21.94 -14.16 20.85
C THR A 35 22.02 -13.30 22.10
N GLU A 36 22.97 -13.53 22.99
CA GLU A 36 23.22 -12.66 24.15
C GLU A 36 23.88 -11.33 23.73
N GLU A 37 24.73 -11.34 22.70
CA GLU A 37 25.36 -10.12 22.15
C GLU A 37 24.32 -9.19 21.49
N ILE A 38 23.33 -9.74 20.78
CA ILE A 38 22.23 -8.97 20.17
C ILE A 38 21.31 -8.32 21.23
N ILE A 39 21.10 -9.00 22.37
CA ILE A 39 20.29 -8.45 23.47
C ILE A 39 21.06 -7.34 24.20
N GLN A 40 22.38 -7.46 24.36
CA GLN A 40 23.21 -6.40 24.96
C GLN A 40 23.30 -5.14 24.09
N ASP A 41 23.36 -5.27 22.77
CA ASP A 41 23.32 -4.10 21.87
C ASP A 41 21.96 -3.39 21.90
N ALA A 42 20.85 -4.12 21.98
CA ALA A 42 19.50 -3.53 22.07
C ALA A 42 19.27 -2.78 23.39
N VAL A 43 19.88 -3.22 24.50
CA VAL A 43 19.76 -2.56 25.82
C VAL A 43 20.65 -1.31 25.91
N ASN A 44 21.75 -1.25 25.16
CA ASN A 44 22.60 -0.07 25.11
C ASN A 44 21.99 1.06 24.25
N ASP A 45 21.21 0.73 23.22
CA ASP A 45 20.52 1.73 22.37
C ASP A 45 19.32 2.41 23.08
N GLU A 46 18.69 1.78 24.07
CA GLU A 46 17.59 2.41 24.84
C GLU A 46 18.09 3.47 25.84
N ASN A 47 19.32 3.36 26.35
CA ASN A 47 19.87 4.31 27.32
C ASN A 47 20.36 5.64 26.69
N ASP A 48 20.44 5.73 25.35
CA ASP A 48 20.86 6.94 24.64
C ASP A 48 19.67 7.77 24.09
N VAL A 49 18.43 7.32 24.33
CA VAL A 49 17.20 7.99 23.90
C VAL A 49 16.70 9.01 24.92
N ASP A 50 16.94 8.78 26.21
CA ASP A 50 16.39 9.63 27.29
C ASP A 50 17.17 10.94 27.53
N ASN A 51 18.30 11.16 26.85
CA ASN A 51 19.06 12.42 26.94
C ASN A 51 18.85 13.35 25.73
N LYS A 52 17.82 13.11 24.92
CA LYS A 52 17.37 14.00 23.82
C LYS A 52 16.04 14.67 24.15
N GLU A 53 15.83 15.03 25.42
CA GLU A 53 14.77 15.95 25.80
C GLU A 53 14.90 17.30 25.07
N THR A 54 13.90 17.59 24.24
CA THR A 54 13.39 18.94 23.95
C THR A 54 14.27 19.89 23.13
N LYS A 55 14.82 19.42 22.00
CA LYS A 55 14.89 20.31 20.84
C LYS A 55 13.57 20.19 20.09
N THR A 56 12.63 21.08 20.42
CA THR A 56 11.53 21.44 19.54
C THR A 56 12.13 21.79 18.19
N ILE A 57 12.03 20.86 17.24
CA ILE A 57 12.31 21.13 15.83
C ILE A 57 11.29 22.21 15.45
N PRO A 58 11.72 23.42 15.03
CA PRO A 58 10.81 24.32 14.35
C PRO A 58 10.33 23.55 13.12
N ILE A 59 9.07 23.13 13.15
CA ILE A 59 8.40 22.67 11.95
C ILE A 59 8.35 23.91 11.09
N ASP A 60 9.29 24.01 10.15
CA ASP A 60 9.37 25.09 9.18
C ASP A 60 8.04 25.13 8.45
N ARG A 61 7.23 26.12 8.82
CA ARG A 61 5.90 26.38 8.26
C ARG A 61 5.97 26.68 6.76
N GLU A 62 7.17 26.88 6.22
CA GLU A 62 7.47 27.03 4.80
C GLU A 62 7.41 25.71 4.01
N GLU A 63 7.57 24.52 4.63
CA GLU A 63 7.45 23.25 3.87
C GLU A 63 5.99 22.85 3.62
N VAL A 64 5.07 23.19 4.52
CA VAL A 64 3.64 22.88 4.36
C VAL A 64 2.97 23.82 3.33
N GLU A 65 3.39 25.08 3.24
CA GLU A 65 2.91 26.01 2.18
C GLU A 65 3.47 25.67 0.78
N ASN A 66 4.62 24.99 0.68
CA ASN A 66 5.14 24.52 -0.60
C ASN A 66 4.39 23.29 -1.14
N ASP A 67 3.85 22.43 -0.27
CA ASP A 67 3.05 21.28 -0.68
C ASP A 67 1.62 21.66 -1.10
N GLU A 68 1.01 22.70 -0.52
CA GLU A 68 -0.28 23.25 -0.99
C GLU A 68 -0.15 23.91 -2.37
N ASN A 69 0.93 24.67 -2.62
CA ASN A 69 1.21 25.23 -3.95
C ASN A 69 1.53 24.14 -5.00
N ALA A 70 2.15 23.02 -4.61
CA ALA A 70 2.44 21.90 -5.51
C ALA A 70 1.20 21.06 -5.89
N VAL A 71 0.10 21.17 -5.14
CA VAL A 71 -1.19 20.56 -5.49
C VAL A 71 -1.97 21.48 -6.44
N GLU A 72 -1.93 22.80 -6.26
CA GLU A 72 -2.53 23.76 -7.19
C GLU A 72 -1.82 23.80 -8.57
N ASP A 73 -0.50 23.62 -8.62
CA ASP A 73 0.28 23.56 -9.88
C ASP A 73 0.06 22.26 -10.69
N ARG A 74 -0.62 21.25 -10.12
CA ARG A 74 -1.02 20.03 -10.86
C ARG A 74 -2.36 20.21 -11.59
N GLU A 75 -3.21 21.11 -11.13
CA GLU A 75 -4.51 21.39 -11.77
C GLU A 75 -4.40 22.36 -12.94
N THR A 76 -3.30 23.12 -13.05
CA THR A 76 -3.05 24.06 -14.16
C THR A 76 -2.11 23.51 -15.23
N LYS A 77 -2.03 22.18 -15.39
CA LYS A 77 -1.32 21.57 -16.53
C LYS A 77 -2.07 21.90 -17.82
N ILE A 78 -1.75 23.07 -18.37
CA ILE A 78 -2.24 23.66 -19.61
C ILE A 78 -2.25 22.56 -20.68
N ILE A 79 -3.46 22.20 -21.08
CA ILE A 79 -3.73 21.34 -22.24
C ILE A 79 -3.05 22.02 -23.44
N PRO A 80 -2.11 21.36 -24.14
CA PRO A 80 -1.52 21.90 -25.36
C PRO A 80 -2.66 22.20 -26.35
N THR A 81 -2.80 23.45 -26.75
CA THR A 81 -3.92 23.94 -27.58
C THR A 81 -3.88 23.48 -29.03
N ASP A 82 -2.85 22.76 -29.44
CA ASP A 82 -2.61 22.39 -30.84
C ASP A 82 -2.63 20.87 -31.09
N LEU A 83 -3.14 20.08 -30.13
CA LEU A 83 -3.45 18.67 -30.38
C LEU A 83 -4.76 18.58 -31.16
N ASP A 84 -4.75 17.82 -32.26
CA ASP A 84 -5.97 17.48 -33.01
C ASP A 84 -7.05 17.02 -32.03
N GLU A 85 -8.26 17.57 -32.16
CA GLU A 85 -9.40 17.33 -31.26
C GLU A 85 -9.67 15.82 -31.08
N GLU A 86 -9.41 15.03 -32.13
CA GLU A 86 -9.46 13.57 -32.14
C GLU A 86 -8.45 12.90 -31.18
N GLU A 87 -7.20 13.35 -31.13
CA GLU A 87 -6.17 12.77 -30.25
C GLU A 87 -6.47 13.07 -28.78
N LEU A 88 -6.99 14.27 -28.48
CA LEU A 88 -7.39 14.64 -27.13
C LEU A 88 -8.59 13.79 -26.66
N HIS A 89 -9.59 13.60 -27.52
CA HIS A 89 -10.72 12.71 -27.24
C HIS A 89 -10.26 11.27 -27.01
N GLN A 90 -9.31 10.78 -27.82
CA GLN A 90 -8.78 9.42 -27.66
C GLN A 90 -8.02 9.25 -26.34
N ARG A 91 -7.16 10.21 -25.96
CA ARG A 91 -6.47 10.18 -24.65
C ARG A 91 -7.44 10.29 -23.47
N LEU A 92 -8.45 11.15 -23.57
CA LEU A 92 -9.48 11.28 -22.54
C LEU A 92 -10.26 9.97 -22.38
N TYR A 93 -10.61 9.33 -23.51
CA TYR A 93 -11.28 8.02 -23.51
C TYR A 93 -10.40 6.93 -22.91
N GLU A 94 -9.13 6.84 -23.28
CA GLU A 94 -8.18 5.87 -22.70
C GLU A 94 -7.98 6.09 -21.19
N SER A 95 -7.85 7.35 -20.76
CA SER A 95 -7.72 7.70 -19.34
C SER A 95 -8.98 7.33 -18.57
N SER A 96 -10.17 7.65 -19.12
CA SER A 96 -11.46 7.28 -18.54
C SER A 96 -11.60 5.77 -18.43
N LYS A 97 -11.22 5.02 -19.47
CA LYS A 97 -11.24 3.55 -19.46
C LYS A 97 -10.31 2.96 -18.39
N ARG A 98 -9.11 3.52 -18.19
CA ARG A 98 -8.22 3.09 -17.10
C ARG A 98 -8.83 3.36 -15.74
N LEU A 99 -9.41 4.54 -15.54
CA LEU A 99 -10.07 4.90 -14.29
C LEU A 99 -11.24 3.97 -13.96
N VAL A 100 -12.05 3.61 -14.97
CA VAL A 100 -13.15 2.65 -14.81
C VAL A 100 -12.61 1.27 -14.45
N ASN A 101 -11.59 0.77 -15.15
CA ASN A 101 -10.98 -0.53 -14.85
C ASN A 101 -10.37 -0.58 -13.43
N GLU A 102 -9.75 0.51 -12.97
CA GLU A 102 -9.23 0.62 -11.60
C GLU A 102 -10.38 0.69 -10.58
N GLY A 103 -11.47 1.40 -10.91
CA GLY A 103 -12.69 1.44 -10.11
C GLY A 103 -13.32 0.05 -9.96
N GLU A 104 -13.46 -0.70 -11.05
CA GLU A 104 -13.99 -2.08 -11.04
C GLU A 104 -13.11 -3.02 -10.22
N LYS A 105 -11.79 -2.92 -10.33
CA LYS A 105 -10.84 -3.67 -9.48
C LYS A 105 -11.00 -3.33 -8.01
N ASN A 106 -11.12 -2.05 -7.67
CA ASN A 106 -11.30 -1.62 -6.28
C ASN A 106 -12.63 -2.10 -5.71
N VAL A 107 -13.71 -2.09 -6.51
CA VAL A 107 -15.01 -2.64 -6.11
C VAL A 107 -14.93 -4.15 -5.88
N SER A 108 -14.25 -4.88 -6.77
CA SER A 108 -14.03 -6.33 -6.62
C SER A 108 -13.21 -6.67 -5.37
N LEU A 109 -12.13 -5.92 -5.11
CA LEU A 109 -11.32 -6.08 -3.90
C LEU A 109 -12.12 -5.74 -2.63
N ALA A 110 -12.95 -4.69 -2.65
CA ALA A 110 -13.82 -4.36 -1.55
C ALA A 110 -14.82 -5.49 -1.25
N HIS A 111 -15.41 -6.08 -2.30
CA HIS A 111 -16.32 -7.21 -2.14
C HIS A 111 -15.61 -8.43 -1.54
N SER A 112 -14.42 -8.79 -2.05
CA SER A 112 -13.62 -9.89 -1.50
C SER A 112 -13.20 -9.66 -0.03
N LEU A 113 -12.89 -8.42 0.34
CA LEU A 113 -12.61 -8.07 1.73
C LEU A 113 -13.84 -8.22 2.64
N ASP A 114 -15.02 -7.86 2.14
CA ASP A 114 -16.26 -8.02 2.91
C ASP A 114 -16.65 -9.50 3.04
N GLU A 115 -16.49 -10.30 1.98
CA GLU A 115 -16.66 -11.76 2.05
C GLU A 115 -15.69 -12.40 3.06
N ALA A 116 -14.41 -12.01 3.05
CA ALA A 116 -13.41 -12.50 4.00
C ALA A 116 -13.77 -12.11 5.45
N ARG A 117 -14.28 -10.90 5.67
CA ARG A 117 -14.76 -10.44 6.99
C ARG A 117 -15.96 -11.25 7.47
N ASP A 118 -16.90 -11.56 6.58
CA ASP A 118 -18.08 -12.36 6.92
C ASP A 118 -17.72 -13.81 7.23
N LEU A 119 -16.78 -14.41 6.47
CA LEU A 119 -16.22 -15.72 6.80
C LEU A 119 -15.52 -15.73 8.16
N LEU A 120 -14.74 -14.69 8.48
CA LEU A 120 -14.08 -14.57 9.78
C LEU A 120 -15.11 -14.48 10.92
N ARG A 121 -16.13 -13.62 10.79
CA ARG A 121 -17.23 -13.51 11.77
C ARG A 121 -17.95 -14.85 11.96
N LYS A 122 -18.18 -15.60 10.88
CA LYS A 122 -18.81 -16.92 10.95
C LYS A 122 -17.93 -17.91 11.72
N ARG A 123 -16.63 -17.98 11.41
CA ARG A 123 -15.67 -18.83 12.15
C ARG A 123 -15.55 -18.44 13.61
N GLU A 124 -15.58 -17.16 13.95
CA GLU A 124 -15.61 -16.70 15.34
C GLU A 124 -16.89 -17.13 16.07
N ALA A 125 -18.04 -17.09 15.40
CA ALA A 125 -19.30 -17.59 15.95
C ALA A 125 -19.24 -19.11 16.18
N ASP A 126 -18.78 -19.87 15.19
CA ASP A 126 -18.60 -21.33 15.29
C ASP A 126 -17.63 -21.69 16.43
N MET A 127 -16.52 -20.97 16.58
CA MET A 127 -15.58 -21.17 17.68
C MET A 127 -16.21 -20.88 19.04
N LYS A 128 -17.03 -19.84 19.17
CA LYS A 128 -17.77 -19.53 20.41
C LYS A 128 -18.79 -20.63 20.73
N GLU A 129 -19.48 -21.15 19.73
CA GLU A 129 -20.42 -22.27 19.86
C GLU A 129 -19.72 -23.55 20.30
N MET A 130 -18.63 -23.95 19.63
CA MET A 130 -17.81 -25.11 20.03
C MET A 130 -17.29 -24.98 21.45
N ARG A 131 -16.84 -23.77 21.83
CA ARG A 131 -16.38 -23.48 23.19
C ARG A 131 -17.50 -23.67 24.21
N LEU A 132 -18.71 -23.21 23.91
CA LEU A 132 -19.88 -23.40 24.76
C LEU A 132 -20.18 -24.88 24.96
N ILE A 133 -20.21 -25.67 23.88
CA ILE A 133 -20.47 -27.11 23.92
C ILE A 133 -19.42 -27.84 24.76
N LEU A 134 -18.13 -27.54 24.58
CA LEU A 134 -17.06 -28.16 25.35
C LEU A 134 -17.15 -27.83 26.83
N LEU A 135 -17.40 -26.55 27.18
CA LEU A 135 -17.56 -26.12 28.56
C LEU A 135 -18.80 -26.73 29.23
N GLU A 136 -19.91 -26.82 28.50
CA GLU A 136 -21.12 -27.49 28.99
C GLU A 136 -20.86 -28.97 29.28
N GLY A 137 -20.08 -29.64 28.43
CA GLY A 137 -19.65 -31.02 28.64
C GLY A 137 -18.78 -31.21 29.89
N ILE A 138 -17.78 -30.35 30.08
CA ILE A 138 -16.81 -30.44 31.20
C ILE A 138 -17.48 -30.11 32.54
N ASN A 139 -18.23 -29.02 32.60
CA ASN A 139 -18.83 -28.54 33.85
C ASN A 139 -20.20 -29.18 34.16
N GLY A 140 -20.73 -30.02 33.27
CA GLY A 140 -22.02 -30.66 33.42
C GLY A 140 -23.22 -29.70 33.40
N GLY A 141 -23.11 -28.57 32.68
CA GLY A 141 -24.18 -27.56 32.55
C GLY A 141 -23.73 -26.14 32.18
N THR A 142 -24.68 -25.19 32.24
CA THR A 142 -24.54 -23.80 31.76
C THR A 142 -23.39 -23.06 32.43
N SER A 143 -22.28 -22.94 31.70
CA SER A 143 -21.10 -22.19 32.12
C SER A 143 -21.05 -20.85 31.39
N ASN A 144 -20.68 -19.79 32.09
CA ASN A 144 -20.48 -18.49 31.45
C ASN A 144 -19.21 -18.53 30.60
N ILE A 145 -19.33 -18.26 29.29
CA ILE A 145 -18.21 -18.27 28.33
C ILE A 145 -17.07 -17.34 28.78
N ASN A 146 -17.41 -16.20 29.37
CA ASN A 146 -16.46 -15.15 29.74
C ASN A 146 -15.48 -15.59 30.83
N ASP A 147 -15.89 -16.51 31.72
CA ASP A 147 -15.03 -16.97 32.81
C ASP A 147 -13.86 -17.84 32.31
N PHE A 148 -13.99 -18.37 31.08
CA PHE A 148 -13.03 -19.30 30.46
C PHE A 148 -12.39 -18.75 29.18
N GLU A 149 -12.48 -17.43 28.94
CA GLU A 149 -11.94 -16.79 27.73
C GLU A 149 -10.42 -16.98 27.56
N ASN A 150 -9.71 -17.18 28.67
CA ASN A 150 -8.26 -17.39 28.70
C ASN A 150 -7.80 -18.81 28.31
N ILE A 151 -8.71 -19.79 28.22
CA ILE A 151 -8.35 -21.19 27.94
C ILE A 151 -8.51 -21.49 26.45
N SER A 152 -7.42 -21.80 25.75
CA SER A 152 -7.48 -22.07 24.30
C SER A 152 -8.42 -23.24 23.97
N LEU A 153 -9.09 -23.18 22.81
CA LEU A 153 -10.01 -24.23 22.35
C LEU A 153 -9.35 -25.64 22.32
N PRO A 154 -8.10 -25.81 21.87
CA PRO A 154 -7.44 -27.11 21.91
C PRO A 154 -7.25 -27.65 23.33
N GLN A 155 -7.05 -26.77 24.32
CA GLN A 155 -6.90 -27.17 25.71
C GLN A 155 -8.23 -27.62 26.31
N LEU A 156 -9.34 -26.95 25.98
CA LEU A 156 -10.69 -27.42 26.33
C LEU A 156 -10.98 -28.79 25.70
N MET A 157 -10.59 -28.98 24.43
CA MET A 157 -10.75 -30.26 23.74
C MET A 157 -9.92 -31.37 24.41
N ARG A 158 -8.67 -31.06 24.80
CA ARG A 158 -7.81 -32.00 25.54
C ARG A 158 -8.41 -32.40 26.88
N ILE A 159 -8.90 -31.43 27.67
CA ILE A 159 -9.56 -31.71 28.95
C ILE A 159 -10.78 -32.60 28.73
N ARG A 160 -11.59 -32.32 27.70
CA ARG A 160 -12.75 -33.14 27.37
C ARG A 160 -12.38 -34.57 26.99
N LEU A 161 -11.35 -34.75 26.18
CA LEU A 161 -10.85 -36.08 25.80
C LEU A 161 -10.24 -36.83 27.00
N GLN A 162 -9.58 -36.11 27.91
CA GLN A 162 -9.03 -36.68 29.13
C GLN A 162 -10.13 -37.18 30.06
N GLU A 163 -11.25 -36.47 30.20
CA GLU A 163 -12.43 -36.98 30.91
C GLU A 163 -12.90 -38.32 30.32
N TYR A 164 -12.97 -38.45 28.99
CA TYR A 164 -13.34 -39.73 28.36
C TYR A 164 -12.35 -40.86 28.64
N GLN A 165 -11.05 -40.57 28.79
CA GLN A 165 -10.04 -41.57 29.12
C GLN A 165 -10.10 -41.97 30.61
N ASP A 166 -10.30 -41.00 31.51
CA ASP A 166 -10.36 -41.24 32.95
C ASP A 166 -11.66 -41.97 33.36
N PHE A 167 -12.74 -41.81 32.60
CA PHE A 167 -13.98 -42.60 32.73
C PHE A 167 -14.00 -43.88 31.88
N GLY A 168 -12.85 -44.27 31.32
CA GLY A 168 -12.65 -45.43 30.44
C GLY A 168 -12.77 -46.80 31.10
N ASP A 169 -13.84 -47.02 31.86
CA ASP A 169 -14.36 -48.37 32.09
C ASP A 169 -15.44 -48.61 31.00
N PRO A 170 -15.14 -49.36 29.92
CA PRO A 170 -15.97 -49.44 28.71
C PRO A 170 -17.38 -50.04 28.91
N ASN A 171 -17.74 -50.41 30.14
CA ASN A 171 -19.03 -51.00 30.49
C ASN A 171 -20.03 -50.05 31.16
N LEU A 172 -19.69 -48.77 31.37
CA LEU A 172 -20.59 -47.83 32.09
C LEU A 172 -21.31 -46.81 31.20
N LEU A 173 -21.19 -46.90 29.87
CA LEU A 173 -21.89 -46.05 28.90
C LEU A 173 -23.41 -46.30 28.78
N ASN A 174 -24.06 -46.83 29.83
CA ASN A 174 -25.51 -47.06 29.81
C ASN A 174 -26.27 -46.60 31.06
N MET A 175 -25.70 -45.81 31.96
CA MET A 175 -26.50 -45.29 33.09
C MET A 175 -26.10 -43.89 33.53
N SER A 176 -27.10 -43.01 33.48
CA SER A 176 -27.45 -42.02 34.52
C SER A 176 -27.48 -40.54 34.09
N PHE A 177 -28.40 -40.24 33.18
CA PHE A 177 -29.46 -39.28 33.50
C PHE A 177 -30.26 -39.89 34.67
N PHE A 178 -29.99 -39.53 35.95
CA PHE A 178 -30.94 -39.51 37.08
C PHE A 178 -30.24 -39.49 38.45
N SER A 179 -30.83 -38.68 39.34
CA SER A 179 -30.95 -38.90 40.79
C SER A 179 -29.95 -38.21 41.72
N LYS A 180 -30.25 -36.95 42.03
CA LYS A 180 -30.08 -36.37 43.37
C LYS A 180 -30.92 -37.16 44.39
N LYS A 181 -30.30 -37.89 45.32
CA LYS A 181 -30.80 -38.14 46.69
C LYS A 181 -29.84 -38.99 47.54
N SER A 182 -29.96 -38.78 48.86
CA SER A 182 -29.46 -39.59 50.00
C SER A 182 -28.00 -39.34 50.41
N SER A 183 -27.67 -38.78 51.58
CA SER A 183 -27.87 -39.20 52.98
C SER A 183 -26.86 -40.26 53.46
N CYS A 184 -25.91 -39.85 54.30
CA CYS A 184 -25.00 -40.73 55.04
C CYS A 184 -25.06 -40.25 56.51
N GLN A 185 -25.83 -40.89 57.39
CA GLN A 185 -25.50 -42.08 58.19
C GLN A 185 -24.32 -41.87 59.16
N LYS A 186 -24.68 -41.65 60.43
CA LYS A 186 -23.82 -41.74 61.61
C LYS A 186 -23.69 -43.23 61.97
N ASN A 187 -22.46 -43.72 62.09
CA ASN A 187 -22.18 -45.04 62.66
C ASN A 187 -21.71 -44.84 64.11
N ASP A 188 -22.61 -45.14 65.05
CA ASP A 188 -22.29 -45.36 66.45
C ASP A 188 -21.70 -46.78 66.59
N PHE A 189 -20.42 -46.86 66.92
CA PHE A 189 -19.72 -48.13 67.17
C PHE A 189 -19.70 -48.39 68.67
N ASP A 190 -20.77 -49.02 69.17
CA ASP A 190 -20.85 -49.59 70.52
C ASP A 190 -19.87 -50.75 70.65
N THR A 191 -18.80 -50.55 71.41
CA THR A 191 -17.92 -51.65 71.85
C THR A 191 -18.13 -51.88 73.34
N SER A 192 -19.00 -52.85 73.59
CA SER A 192 -19.21 -53.51 74.88
C SER A 192 -17.91 -54.15 75.43
N PHE A 193 -18.03 -54.72 76.63
CA PHE A 193 -17.27 -55.90 77.10
C PHE A 193 -16.17 -55.65 78.17
N TYR A 194 -16.56 -55.66 79.45
CA TYR A 194 -16.16 -56.66 80.47
C TYR A 194 -16.58 -56.17 81.87
N SER A 195 -17.77 -56.57 82.32
CA SER A 195 -18.12 -56.57 83.75
C SER A 195 -17.58 -57.86 84.36
N LYS A 196 -16.60 -57.74 85.27
CA LYS A 196 -15.92 -58.88 85.90
C LYS A 196 -15.93 -58.71 87.43
N LYS A 197 -16.81 -59.51 88.05
CA LYS A 197 -16.72 -60.17 89.36
C LYS A 197 -16.46 -59.30 90.60
N SER A 198 -17.50 -59.11 91.42
CA SER A 198 -17.36 -58.90 92.85
C SER A 198 -17.16 -60.25 93.55
N LEU A 199 -16.03 -60.41 94.21
CA LEU A 199 -15.84 -61.37 95.29
C LEU A 199 -14.92 -60.72 96.34
N ASP A 200 -15.25 -61.06 97.57
CA ASP A 200 -14.45 -60.97 98.80
C ASP A 200 -14.62 -59.73 99.67
N GLY A 201 -15.32 -59.97 100.78
CA GLY A 201 -15.19 -59.20 102.00
C GLY A 201 -13.91 -59.53 102.78
N ASP A 202 -13.75 -58.74 103.84
CA ASP A 202 -12.94 -59.01 105.03
C ASP A 202 -11.41 -59.08 104.84
N ALA A 203 -10.83 -57.91 104.58
CA ALA A 203 -9.48 -57.56 105.05
C ALA A 203 -9.39 -56.03 105.28
N SER A 204 -10.08 -55.53 106.30
CA SER A 204 -9.97 -54.13 106.71
C SER A 204 -8.78 -53.99 107.68
N ILE A 205 -8.07 -52.86 107.56
CA ILE A 205 -7.15 -52.24 108.56
C ILE A 205 -5.64 -52.26 108.22
N VAL A 206 -5.12 -53.07 107.27
CA VAL A 206 -3.71 -52.93 106.77
C VAL A 206 -3.62 -52.47 105.28
N SER A 207 -4.77 -52.37 104.62
CA SER A 207 -4.97 -52.03 103.19
C SER A 207 -4.96 -50.53 102.87
N ASN A 208 -5.37 -49.67 103.82
CA ASN A 208 -5.56 -48.23 103.58
C ASN A 208 -4.27 -47.47 103.18
N ALA A 209 -3.10 -47.84 103.72
CA ALA A 209 -1.84 -47.15 103.39
C ALA A 209 -1.28 -47.56 102.01
N ARG A 210 -1.51 -48.81 101.58
CA ARG A 210 -1.14 -49.29 100.24
C ARG A 210 -2.13 -48.80 99.17
N GLU A 211 -3.41 -48.66 99.51
CA GLU A 211 -4.40 -48.01 98.63
C GLU A 211 -4.07 -46.54 98.37
N CYS A 212 -3.69 -45.76 99.38
CA CYS A 212 -3.30 -44.35 99.16
C CYS A 212 -2.08 -44.18 98.22
N GLN A 213 -1.12 -45.10 98.24
CA GLN A 213 0.02 -45.07 97.32
C GLN A 213 -0.37 -45.48 95.90
N CYS A 214 -1.24 -46.49 95.77
CA CYS A 214 -1.82 -46.90 94.49
C CYS A 214 -2.66 -45.78 93.86
N ASP A 215 -3.44 -45.05 94.65
CA ASP A 215 -4.24 -43.93 94.17
C ASP A 215 -3.39 -42.75 93.70
N ARG A 216 -2.28 -42.45 94.38
CA ARG A 216 -1.32 -41.44 93.92
C ARG A 216 -0.68 -41.82 92.58
N LEU A 217 -0.28 -43.08 92.41
CA LEU A 217 0.26 -43.57 91.14
C LEU A 217 -0.81 -43.54 90.03
N ARG A 218 -2.07 -43.89 90.34
CA ARG A 218 -3.19 -43.78 89.41
C ARG A 218 -3.44 -42.33 88.96
N GLN A 219 -3.37 -41.37 89.89
CA GLN A 219 -3.49 -39.95 89.56
C GLN A 219 -2.33 -39.47 88.67
N GLU A 220 -1.10 -39.90 88.93
CA GLU A 220 0.05 -39.52 88.12
C GLU A 220 0.00 -40.14 86.72
N ILE A 221 -0.38 -41.42 86.62
CA ILE A 221 -0.67 -42.09 85.33
C ILE A 221 -1.76 -41.32 84.57
N HIS A 222 -2.81 -40.89 85.27
CA HIS A 222 -3.88 -40.10 84.67
C HIS A 222 -3.38 -38.75 84.14
N LYS A 223 -2.58 -38.01 84.92
CA LYS A 223 -1.95 -36.74 84.48
C LYS A 223 -1.03 -36.95 83.29
N MET A 224 -0.20 -37.99 83.30
CA MET A 224 0.70 -38.33 82.20
C MET A 224 -0.08 -38.70 80.93
N SER A 225 -1.16 -39.47 81.07
CA SER A 225 -2.06 -39.80 79.96
C SER A 225 -2.74 -38.56 79.38
N GLN A 226 -3.27 -37.68 80.23
CA GLN A 226 -3.84 -36.40 79.80
C GLN A 226 -2.82 -35.52 79.08
N ARG A 227 -1.59 -35.42 79.60
CA ARG A 227 -0.51 -34.66 78.96
C ARG A 227 -0.19 -35.25 77.58
N SER A 228 0.00 -36.56 77.47
CA SER A 228 0.25 -37.23 76.19
C SER A 228 -0.88 -36.99 75.18
N ARG A 229 -2.14 -36.95 75.64
CA ARG A 229 -3.28 -36.60 74.78
C ARG A 229 -3.21 -35.16 74.28
N ARG A 230 -2.94 -34.18 75.15
CA ARG A 230 -2.77 -32.78 74.74
C ARG A 230 -1.61 -32.60 73.75
N ASP A 231 -0.49 -33.28 73.97
CA ASP A 231 0.68 -33.21 73.09
C ASP A 231 0.35 -33.79 71.70
N ARG A 232 -0.41 -34.89 71.62
CA ARG A 232 -0.91 -35.43 70.33
C ARG A 232 -1.87 -34.45 69.64
N GLU A 233 -2.84 -33.92 70.37
CA GLU A 233 -3.78 -32.93 69.84
C GLU A 233 -3.06 -31.67 69.32
N GLN A 234 -2.01 -31.20 70.00
CA GLN A 234 -1.17 -30.09 69.53
C GLN A 234 -0.38 -30.47 68.28
N LYS A 235 0.21 -31.67 68.24
CA LYS A 235 0.92 -32.16 67.06
C LYS A 235 0.01 -32.22 65.83
N TYR A 236 -1.22 -32.71 65.99
CA TYR A 236 -2.21 -32.72 64.90
C TYR A 236 -2.58 -31.31 64.43
N LYS A 237 -2.74 -30.34 65.36
CA LYS A 237 -2.98 -28.94 64.99
C LYS A 237 -1.83 -28.33 64.20
N LEU A 238 -0.59 -28.51 64.65
CA LEU A 238 0.59 -28.03 63.94
C LEU A 238 0.75 -28.73 62.58
N GLN A 239 0.47 -30.02 62.50
CA GLN A 239 0.52 -30.76 61.23
C GLN A 239 -0.56 -30.28 60.26
N SER A 240 -1.78 -29.98 60.73
CA SER A 240 -2.84 -29.37 59.91
C SER A 240 -2.42 -28.00 59.39
N GLN A 241 -1.83 -27.15 60.25
CA GLN A 241 -1.32 -25.83 59.85
C GLN A 241 -0.18 -25.96 58.82
N ILE A 242 0.74 -26.90 59.00
CA ILE A 242 1.81 -27.16 58.01
C ILE A 242 1.21 -27.56 56.66
N GLU A 243 0.16 -28.38 56.66
CA GLU A 243 -0.49 -28.81 55.41
C GLU A 243 -1.24 -27.67 54.73
N GLU A 244 -1.93 -26.82 55.50
CA GLU A 244 -2.57 -25.60 54.98
C GLU A 244 -1.54 -24.63 54.38
N GLU A 245 -0.41 -24.40 55.05
CA GLU A 245 0.65 -23.53 54.53
C GLU A 245 1.34 -24.14 53.30
N LYS A 246 1.52 -25.46 53.23
CA LYS A 246 2.00 -26.14 52.03
C LYS A 246 1.05 -25.94 50.85
N GLY A 247 -0.26 -26.08 51.06
CA GLY A 247 -1.26 -25.83 50.01
C GLY A 247 -1.22 -24.39 49.50
N LYS A 248 -0.98 -23.40 50.39
CA LYS A 248 -0.78 -22.00 49.98
C LYS A 248 0.50 -21.81 49.16
N ILE A 249 1.61 -22.44 49.57
CA ILE A 249 2.88 -22.39 48.82
C ILE A 249 2.72 -23.01 47.43
N GLU A 250 2.02 -24.14 47.31
CA GLU A 250 1.75 -24.79 46.03
C GLU A 250 0.89 -23.90 45.13
N ALA A 251 -0.19 -23.30 45.66
CA ALA A 251 -1.03 -22.36 44.92
C ALA A 251 -0.25 -21.12 44.44
N LEU A 252 0.60 -20.55 45.30
CA LEU A 252 1.48 -19.43 44.91
C LEU A 252 2.51 -19.85 43.85
N SER A 253 3.07 -21.05 43.95
CA SER A 253 4.04 -21.58 42.98
C SER A 253 3.40 -21.76 41.60
N SER A 254 2.19 -22.33 41.55
CA SER A 254 1.40 -22.43 40.31
C SER A 254 1.07 -21.05 39.72
N HIS A 255 0.75 -20.06 40.56
CA HIS A 255 0.50 -18.70 40.09
C HIS A 255 1.76 -18.04 39.50
N ILE A 256 2.92 -18.22 40.14
CA ILE A 256 4.21 -17.73 39.63
C ILE A 256 4.54 -18.37 38.28
N GLU A 257 4.34 -19.68 38.13
CA GLU A 257 4.54 -20.38 36.86
C GLU A 257 3.66 -19.81 35.75
N LYS A 258 2.37 -19.59 36.02
CA LYS A 258 1.46 -18.95 35.07
C LYS A 258 1.95 -17.55 34.66
N LEU A 259 2.39 -16.74 35.62
CA LEU A 259 2.92 -15.41 35.35
C LEU A 259 4.18 -15.46 34.48
N MET A 260 5.10 -16.40 34.76
CA MET A 260 6.31 -16.60 33.95
C MET A 260 5.97 -16.98 32.50
N ILE A 261 5.00 -17.86 32.28
CA ILE A 261 4.55 -18.23 30.94
C ILE A 261 3.99 -17.01 30.20
N HIS A 262 3.16 -16.19 30.86
CA HIS A 262 2.63 -14.96 30.25
C HIS A 262 3.74 -13.98 29.88
N LEU A 263 4.70 -13.73 30.78
CA LEU A 263 5.85 -12.86 30.51
C LEU A 263 6.69 -13.38 29.34
N LYS A 264 6.90 -14.70 29.26
CA LYS A 264 7.63 -15.31 28.14
C LYS A 264 6.89 -15.12 26.81
N HIS A 265 5.57 -15.37 26.78
CA HIS A 265 4.77 -15.14 25.58
C HIS A 265 4.76 -13.66 25.18
N GLU A 266 4.65 -12.75 26.15
CA GLU A 266 4.71 -11.31 25.92
C GLU A 266 6.06 -10.86 25.35
N ALA A 267 7.17 -11.39 25.87
CA ALA A 267 8.51 -11.11 25.33
C ALA A 267 8.65 -11.62 23.89
N ILE A 268 8.15 -12.82 23.59
CA ILE A 268 8.17 -13.39 22.24
C ILE A 268 7.32 -12.56 21.27
N THR A 269 6.11 -12.15 21.65
CA THR A 269 5.24 -11.32 20.79
C THR A 269 5.83 -9.93 20.56
N LYS A 270 6.42 -9.31 21.60
CA LYS A 270 7.15 -8.03 21.47
C LYS A 270 8.34 -8.15 20.53
N ALA A 271 9.14 -9.22 20.64
CA ALA A 271 10.28 -9.47 19.75
C ALA A 271 9.83 -9.66 18.29
N LYS A 272 8.74 -10.41 18.06
CA LYS A 272 8.15 -10.57 16.72
C LYS A 272 7.69 -9.22 16.13
N ALA A 273 6.97 -8.42 16.90
CA ALA A 273 6.50 -7.10 16.48
C ALA A 273 7.67 -6.14 16.16
N LEU A 274 8.76 -6.19 16.93
CA LEU A 274 9.97 -5.40 16.66
C LEU A 274 10.63 -5.81 15.33
N ASN A 275 10.76 -7.11 15.08
CA ASN A 275 11.32 -7.63 13.84
C ASN A 275 10.49 -7.22 12.61
N GLU A 276 9.17 -7.31 12.69
CA GLU A 276 8.25 -6.83 11.64
C GLU A 276 8.41 -5.32 11.40
N ARG A 277 8.44 -4.52 12.46
CA ARG A 277 8.68 -3.07 12.37
C ARG A 277 10.01 -2.74 11.70
N SER A 278 11.07 -3.51 11.97
CA SER A 278 12.38 -3.35 11.31
C SER A 278 12.32 -3.67 9.81
N ARG A 279 11.58 -4.72 9.41
CA ARG A 279 11.35 -5.06 8.00
C ARG A 279 10.59 -3.94 7.28
N PHE A 280 9.47 -3.48 7.84
CA PHE A 280 8.69 -2.39 7.25
C PHE A 280 9.49 -1.08 7.16
N ARG A 281 10.34 -0.78 8.15
CA ARG A 281 11.24 0.39 8.09
C ARG A 281 12.19 0.32 6.89
N LYS A 282 12.78 -0.84 6.60
CA LYS A 282 13.66 -1.04 5.43
C LYS A 282 12.90 -0.91 4.12
N GLU A 283 11.69 -1.44 4.05
CA GLU A 283 10.82 -1.31 2.86
C GLU A 283 10.44 0.15 2.60
N ILE A 284 10.03 0.88 3.63
CA ILE A 284 9.73 2.32 3.54
C ILE A 284 10.95 3.09 3.00
N GLU A 285 12.16 2.79 3.49
CA GLU A 285 13.38 3.45 3.03
C GLU A 285 13.68 3.15 1.55
N SER A 286 13.49 1.89 1.12
CA SER A 286 13.61 1.50 -0.28
C SER A 286 12.60 2.25 -1.17
N LEU A 287 11.34 2.32 -0.75
CA LEU A 287 10.29 3.05 -1.49
C LEU A 287 10.56 4.55 -1.55
N LYS A 288 11.09 5.15 -0.48
CA LYS A 288 11.52 6.56 -0.47
C LYS A 288 12.64 6.82 -1.48
N GLU A 289 13.65 5.95 -1.53
CA GLU A 289 14.74 6.10 -2.49
C GLU A 289 14.25 5.93 -3.94
N GLN A 290 13.38 4.95 -4.20
CA GLN A 290 12.75 4.77 -5.51
C GLN A 290 11.94 6.00 -5.94
N ASN A 291 11.12 6.56 -5.05
CA ASN A 291 10.39 7.80 -5.31
C ASN A 291 11.35 8.96 -5.60
N ARG A 292 12.43 9.12 -4.83
CA ARG A 292 13.45 10.16 -5.07
C ARG A 292 14.07 10.03 -6.47
N LEU A 293 14.36 8.82 -6.92
CA LEU A 293 14.89 8.56 -8.27
C LEU A 293 13.86 8.88 -9.37
N LEU A 294 12.59 8.51 -9.17
CA LEU A 294 11.51 8.83 -10.10
C LEU A 294 11.29 10.34 -10.22
N THR A 295 11.30 11.08 -9.10
CA THR A 295 11.20 12.55 -9.10
C THR A 295 12.36 13.19 -9.88
N LYS A 296 13.60 12.73 -9.67
CA LYS A 296 14.76 13.19 -10.46
C LYS A 296 14.63 12.88 -11.96
N LYS A 297 14.11 11.70 -12.31
CA LYS A 297 13.89 11.32 -13.71
C LYS A 297 12.80 12.18 -14.36
N ASN A 298 11.72 12.47 -13.64
CA ASN A 298 10.64 13.33 -14.13
C ASN A 298 11.15 14.76 -14.35
N ALA A 299 11.88 15.34 -13.39
CA ALA A 299 12.48 16.67 -13.56
C ALA A 299 13.38 16.77 -14.81
N ARG A 300 14.15 15.72 -15.14
CA ARG A 300 14.94 15.67 -16.38
C ARG A 300 14.07 15.61 -17.64
N LYS A 301 12.96 14.87 -17.60
CA LYS A 301 12.01 14.83 -18.72
C LYS A 301 11.33 16.17 -18.92
N ASP A 302 10.94 16.84 -17.84
CA ASP A 302 10.30 18.16 -17.88
C ASP A 302 11.27 19.20 -18.46
N GLN A 303 12.55 19.16 -18.08
CA GLN A 303 13.58 20.00 -18.71
C GLN A 303 13.69 19.73 -20.22
N ALA A 304 13.75 18.46 -20.64
CA ALA A 304 13.83 18.12 -22.06
C ALA A 304 12.58 18.56 -22.85
N ILE A 305 11.39 18.47 -22.24
CA ILE A 305 10.15 18.98 -22.82
C ILE A 305 10.22 20.50 -22.96
N GLN A 306 10.76 21.21 -21.97
CA GLN A 306 10.92 22.66 -22.02
C GLN A 306 11.89 23.07 -23.14
N ASP A 307 13.04 22.41 -23.26
CA ASP A 307 14.01 22.68 -24.32
C ASP A 307 13.41 22.46 -25.71
N LEU A 308 12.57 21.43 -25.88
CA LEU A 308 11.84 21.17 -27.13
C LEU A 308 10.79 22.23 -27.44
N LYS A 309 10.05 22.71 -26.42
CA LYS A 309 9.08 23.81 -26.58
C LYS A 309 9.78 25.10 -27.02
N ASP A 310 10.91 25.43 -26.38
CA ASP A 310 11.70 26.60 -26.73
C ASP A 310 12.27 26.47 -28.15
N GLY A 311 12.75 25.28 -28.54
CA GLY A 311 13.18 24.98 -29.91
C GLY A 311 12.05 25.14 -30.94
N SER A 312 10.84 24.66 -30.62
CA SER A 312 9.66 24.83 -31.49
C SER A 312 9.29 26.30 -31.67
N LYS A 313 9.31 27.09 -30.59
CA LYS A 313 9.01 28.52 -30.63
C LYS A 313 10.01 29.29 -31.51
N VAL A 314 11.30 28.96 -31.42
CA VAL A 314 12.32 29.59 -32.28
C VAL A 314 12.06 29.30 -33.77
N LEU A 315 11.62 28.09 -34.11
CA LEU A 315 11.28 27.74 -35.49
C LEU A 315 10.02 28.46 -35.98
N GLU A 316 9.02 28.61 -35.12
CA GLU A 316 7.81 29.39 -35.41
C GLU A 316 8.16 30.86 -35.69
N ASP A 317 8.95 31.50 -34.81
CA ASP A 317 9.42 32.88 -34.99
C ASP A 317 10.19 33.06 -36.31
N GLN A 318 11.00 32.07 -36.70
CA GLN A 318 11.71 32.08 -37.98
C GLN A 318 10.76 32.00 -39.18
N LEU A 319 9.71 31.18 -39.10
CA LEU A 319 8.72 31.04 -40.16
C LEU A 319 7.93 32.35 -40.33
N THR A 320 7.49 32.96 -39.23
CA THR A 320 6.83 34.28 -39.24
C THR A 320 7.73 35.34 -39.86
N LEU A 321 9.01 35.39 -39.48
CA LEU A 321 9.97 36.33 -40.06
C LEU A 321 10.18 36.12 -41.57
N MET A 322 10.15 34.86 -42.03
CA MET A 322 10.24 34.55 -43.47
C MET A 322 9.01 35.02 -44.23
N ASP A 323 7.81 34.83 -43.67
CA ASP A 323 6.56 35.28 -44.26
C ASP A 323 6.50 36.80 -44.38
N ASP A 324 6.92 37.51 -43.33
CA ASP A 324 7.03 38.98 -43.34
C ASP A 324 7.97 39.46 -44.45
N LYS A 325 9.16 38.84 -44.55
CA LYS A 325 10.13 39.19 -45.61
C LYS A 325 9.60 38.88 -47.01
N TYR A 326 8.86 37.78 -47.17
CA TYR A 326 8.25 37.42 -48.44
C TYR A 326 7.19 38.44 -48.85
N MET A 327 6.33 38.85 -47.91
CA MET A 327 5.32 39.89 -48.16
C MET A 327 5.96 41.23 -48.53
N ASP A 328 7.02 41.64 -47.84
CA ASP A 328 7.79 42.85 -48.17
C ASP A 328 8.37 42.81 -49.60
N LEU A 329 8.98 41.69 -49.99
CA LEU A 329 9.53 41.52 -51.33
C LEU A 329 8.42 41.53 -52.39
N ARG A 330 7.30 40.87 -52.12
CA ARG A 330 6.14 40.87 -53.00
C ARG A 330 5.58 42.28 -53.19
N MET A 331 5.39 43.03 -52.11
CA MET A 331 4.93 44.42 -52.15
C MET A 331 5.89 45.31 -52.95
N LYS A 332 7.21 45.17 -52.76
CA LYS A 332 8.23 45.89 -53.54
C LYS A 332 8.18 45.52 -55.03
N LEU A 333 7.96 44.26 -55.35
CA LEU A 333 7.86 43.77 -56.74
C LEU A 333 6.60 44.30 -57.42
N ASP A 334 5.46 44.26 -56.73
CA ASP A 334 4.19 44.80 -57.23
C ASP A 334 4.27 46.31 -57.43
N TRP A 335 4.94 47.03 -56.51
CA TRP A 335 5.25 48.44 -56.69
C TRP A 335 6.11 48.69 -57.93
N GLY A 336 7.18 47.91 -58.12
CA GLY A 336 8.03 48.00 -59.31
C GLY A 336 7.28 47.74 -60.61
N ARG A 337 6.42 46.72 -60.64
CA ARG A 337 5.54 46.42 -61.79
C ARG A 337 4.62 47.59 -62.09
N ASN A 338 3.87 48.08 -61.10
CA ASN A 338 2.95 49.21 -61.25
C ASN A 338 3.67 50.46 -61.76
N GLN A 339 4.88 50.73 -61.25
CA GLN A 339 5.70 51.85 -61.68
C GLN A 339 6.14 51.68 -63.15
N THR A 340 6.61 50.50 -63.55
CA THR A 340 6.98 50.23 -64.95
C THR A 340 5.78 50.33 -65.88
N GLU A 341 4.61 49.85 -65.45
CA GLU A 341 3.38 49.92 -66.23
C GLU A 341 2.89 51.36 -66.40
N LYS A 342 2.99 52.19 -65.35
CA LYS A 342 2.68 53.62 -65.41
C LYS A 342 3.58 54.34 -66.41
N VAL A 343 4.90 54.15 -66.32
CA VAL A 343 5.86 54.74 -67.26
C VAL A 343 5.60 54.26 -68.69
N LEU A 344 5.26 52.98 -68.87
CA LEU A 344 4.91 52.42 -70.18
C LEU A 344 3.65 53.07 -70.74
N ARG A 345 2.60 53.25 -69.93
CA ARG A 345 1.39 53.97 -70.31
C ARG A 345 1.70 55.40 -70.76
N GLU A 346 2.45 56.17 -69.96
CA GLU A 346 2.87 57.54 -70.31
C GLU A 346 3.62 57.58 -71.65
N LYS A 347 4.57 56.66 -71.86
CA LYS A 347 5.32 56.58 -73.12
C LYS A 347 4.47 56.12 -74.31
N THR A 348 3.51 55.23 -74.09
CA THR A 348 2.57 54.85 -75.17
C THR A 348 1.67 56.00 -75.59
N GLU A 349 1.23 56.85 -74.65
CA GLU A 349 0.49 58.08 -74.99
C GLU A 349 1.38 59.07 -75.74
N GLU A 350 2.62 59.31 -75.29
CA GLU A 350 3.59 60.16 -76.01
C GLU A 350 3.82 59.68 -77.46
N ILE A 351 3.94 58.36 -77.67
CA ILE A 351 4.06 57.78 -79.02
C ILE A 351 2.78 58.01 -79.84
N LYS A 352 1.60 57.86 -79.24
CA LYS A 352 0.32 58.12 -79.93
C LYS A 352 0.22 59.59 -80.35
N ASP A 353 0.59 60.51 -79.47
CA ASP A 353 0.60 61.95 -79.76
C ASP A 353 1.57 62.28 -80.90
N LEU A 354 2.79 61.74 -80.86
CA LEU A 354 3.76 61.91 -81.94
C LEU A 354 3.25 61.33 -83.27
N ARG A 355 2.56 60.18 -83.26
CA ARG A 355 1.93 59.61 -84.46
C ARG A 355 0.82 60.49 -85.00
N LEU A 356 -0.02 61.08 -84.13
CA LEU A 356 -1.05 62.04 -84.53
C LEU A 356 -0.44 63.31 -85.12
N GLN A 357 0.64 63.82 -84.54
CA GLN A 357 1.39 64.96 -85.08
C GLN A 357 1.99 64.66 -86.46
N ILE A 358 2.60 63.48 -86.65
CA ILE A 358 3.13 63.05 -87.96
C ILE A 358 2.01 62.96 -88.99
N LEU A 359 0.88 62.32 -88.65
CA LEU A 359 -0.28 62.23 -89.55
C LEU A 359 -0.87 63.61 -89.91
N ALA A 360 -0.90 64.54 -88.96
CA ALA A 360 -1.32 65.91 -89.21
C ALA A 360 -0.35 66.61 -90.18
N ALA A 361 0.97 66.50 -89.93
CA ALA A 361 2.00 67.03 -90.81
C ALA A 361 1.96 66.40 -92.21
N GLU A 362 1.68 65.09 -92.33
CA GLU A 362 1.50 64.39 -93.60
C GLU A 362 0.28 64.90 -94.36
N LYS A 363 -0.84 65.17 -93.67
CA LYS A 363 -2.03 65.80 -94.28
C LYS A 363 -1.70 67.20 -94.78
N ASP A 364 -0.96 67.99 -94.00
CA ASP A 364 -0.52 69.33 -94.39
C ASP A 364 0.42 69.28 -95.60
N HIS A 365 1.38 68.35 -95.62
CA HIS A 365 2.25 68.08 -96.77
C HIS A 365 1.46 67.62 -97.99
N SER A 366 0.48 66.74 -97.83
CA SER A 366 -0.40 66.28 -98.91
C SER A 366 -1.23 67.45 -99.48
N ALA A 367 -1.75 68.34 -98.62
CA ALA A 367 -2.46 69.53 -99.05
C ALA A 367 -1.54 70.50 -99.83
N LEU A 368 -0.28 70.65 -99.42
CA LEU A 368 0.74 71.40 -100.17
C LEU A 368 1.07 70.75 -101.51
N LEU A 369 1.22 69.43 -101.56
CA LEU A 369 1.45 68.69 -102.80
C LEU A 369 0.27 68.81 -103.76
N LYS A 370 -0.99 68.71 -103.31
CA LYS A 370 -2.16 68.99 -104.15
C LYS A 370 -2.20 70.43 -104.67
N LYS A 371 -1.75 71.42 -103.88
CA LYS A 371 -1.59 72.81 -104.36
C LYS A 371 -0.50 72.93 -105.42
N LEU A 372 0.55 72.12 -105.34
CA LEU A 372 1.62 72.05 -106.35
C LEU A 372 1.17 71.27 -107.60
N GLU A 373 0.42 70.19 -107.45
CA GLU A 373 -0.15 69.38 -108.53
C GLU A 373 -1.22 70.17 -109.32
N ASN A 374 -2.08 70.93 -108.64
CA ASN A 374 -2.98 71.90 -109.28
C ASN A 374 -2.23 73.08 -109.94
N LYS A 375 -0.96 73.33 -109.60
CA LYS A 375 -0.08 74.27 -110.31
C LYS A 375 0.82 73.57 -111.34
N GLY A 376 0.75 72.24 -111.43
CA GLY A 376 1.73 71.36 -112.07
C GLY A 376 1.23 70.63 -113.33
N GLU A 377 0.06 70.96 -113.89
CA GLU A 377 -0.35 70.50 -115.24
C GLU A 377 0.49 71.09 -116.39
N ARG A 378 1.64 71.70 -116.10
CA ARG A 378 2.61 72.07 -117.13
C ARG A 378 4.01 71.56 -116.80
N LYS A 379 4.28 70.43 -117.45
CA LYS A 379 5.55 69.96 -117.97
C LYS A 379 6.47 69.18 -117.03
N VAL A 380 7.00 68.14 -117.67
CA VAL A 380 8.34 67.57 -117.59
C VAL A 380 8.44 66.20 -116.91
N SER A 381 8.57 65.25 -117.82
CA SER A 381 9.20 63.95 -117.74
C SER A 381 10.55 63.89 -116.98
N ASN A 382 10.84 62.67 -116.53
CA ASN A 382 12.12 61.98 -116.68
C ASN A 382 13.00 61.80 -115.42
N SER A 383 13.41 60.54 -115.25
CA SER A 383 14.50 60.02 -114.38
C SER A 383 14.24 60.13 -112.86
N ASN A 384 14.71 59.23 -111.98
CA ASN A 384 15.79 58.27 -112.10
C ASN A 384 15.65 57.20 -111.01
N LYS A 385 16.08 55.98 -111.32
CA LYS A 385 16.23 54.84 -110.40
C LYS A 385 17.37 55.10 -109.41
N TYR A 386 17.15 54.95 -108.10
CA TYR A 386 18.19 54.49 -107.17
C TYR A 386 17.62 53.62 -106.05
N SER A 387 18.23 52.44 -105.94
CA SER A 387 18.05 51.42 -104.93
C SER A 387 18.79 51.80 -103.64
N LEU A 388 18.10 51.84 -102.50
CA LEU A 388 18.73 51.96 -101.19
C LEU A 388 18.75 50.63 -100.44
N LYS A 389 19.99 50.25 -100.10
CA LYS A 389 20.40 49.00 -99.45
C LYS A 389 19.95 48.94 -97.98
N ARG A 390 19.63 47.71 -97.55
CA ARG A 390 19.50 47.28 -96.15
C ARG A 390 20.83 47.45 -95.41
N VAL A 391 20.83 48.20 -94.31
CA VAL A 391 21.85 48.22 -93.23
C VAL A 391 21.09 48.67 -91.97
N GLY A 392 21.18 48.07 -90.78
CA GLY A 392 21.98 46.95 -90.30
C GLY A 392 21.29 46.32 -89.08
N LYS A 393 21.63 45.06 -88.85
CA LYS A 393 21.15 44.21 -87.74
C LYS A 393 21.91 44.62 -86.48
N LEU A 394 21.23 45.15 -85.46
CA LEU A 394 21.83 45.46 -84.17
C LEU A 394 22.09 44.18 -83.36
N PRO A 395 23.21 44.08 -82.63
CA PRO A 395 23.57 42.90 -81.85
C PRO A 395 22.75 42.84 -80.55
N MET A 396 22.05 41.73 -80.34
CA MET A 396 21.46 41.35 -79.06
C MET A 396 22.59 41.16 -78.04
N LYS A 397 22.69 42.05 -77.05
CA LYS A 397 23.55 41.84 -75.89
C LYS A 397 22.88 40.82 -74.96
N ASN A 398 23.48 39.64 -74.87
CA ASN A 398 23.17 38.61 -73.87
C ASN A 398 23.20 39.23 -72.47
N LYS A 399 22.06 39.21 -71.78
CA LYS A 399 22.00 39.55 -70.36
C LYS A 399 22.63 38.41 -69.56
N HIS A 400 23.51 38.80 -68.65
CA HIS A 400 24.21 37.96 -67.70
C HIS A 400 23.28 37.00 -66.96
N THR A 401 23.58 35.71 -67.08
CA THR A 401 23.18 34.67 -66.14
C THR A 401 23.87 34.97 -64.80
N ILE A 402 23.12 35.53 -63.86
CA ILE A 402 23.56 35.65 -62.46
C ILE A 402 23.38 34.27 -61.85
N VAL A 403 24.49 33.56 -61.66
CA VAL A 403 24.55 32.35 -60.84
C VAL A 403 24.62 32.79 -59.37
N PRO A 404 23.64 32.46 -58.51
CA PRO A 404 23.80 32.66 -57.09
C PRO A 404 24.80 31.62 -56.54
N LYS A 405 25.90 32.12 -55.99
CA LYS A 405 26.81 31.35 -55.14
C LYS A 405 26.17 31.19 -53.76
N ASN A 406 26.12 29.94 -53.32
CA ASN A 406 26.30 29.47 -51.95
C ASN A 406 25.43 30.07 -50.83
N ALA A 407 24.67 29.20 -50.19
CA ALA A 407 24.59 29.15 -48.74
C ALA A 407 24.50 27.69 -48.31
N ALA A 408 25.65 27.03 -48.18
CA ALA A 408 25.78 25.90 -47.28
C ALA A 408 25.88 26.50 -45.88
N VAL A 409 24.84 26.33 -45.08
CA VAL A 409 24.87 26.56 -43.64
C VAL A 409 24.76 25.20 -42.99
N THR A 410 25.85 24.85 -42.33
CA THR A 410 26.06 23.75 -41.39
C THR A 410 25.17 23.85 -40.18
#